data_AF-A0A9W6YB45-F1
#
_entry.id   AF-A0A9W6YB45-F1
#
_cell.length_a   1.000
_cell.length_b   1.000
_cell.length_c   1.000
_cell.angle_alpha   90.00
_cell.angle_beta   90.00
_cell.angle_gamma   90.00
#
_symmetry.space_group_name_H-M   'P 1'
#
loop_
_entity.id
_entity.type
_entity.pdbx_description
1 polymer ?
#
loop_
_entity_poly.entity_id
_entity_poly.type
_entity_poly.pdbx_seq_one_letter_code
_entity_poly.pdbx_strand_id
1 'polypeptide(L)'
;MQGRRRGVDPVGGLHDNGDCPAGAYCSLLDTGVYGCVASSKKQHKKSNKKESCPSGQQSIGVAGWSSDGCVTSGNVCVANTYGDCPTGAHCEWLDTGVFGCKDGAEESTPWEGCTSTEQTIGVVGWDHDGCIDSDNVCVAQVSNGDCPAGAYCSLLDTGVYGCVASSKK
;
A
#
# COMPACT_ATOMS: atom_id res chain seq x y z
N MET A 1 0.83 -53.71 5.34
CA MET A 1 0.60 -53.78 3.89
C MET A 1 0.48 -52.34 3.42
N GLN A 2 1.23 -51.74 2.50
CA GLN A 2 2.40 -52.07 1.68
C GLN A 2 3.55 -51.11 2.12
N GLY A 3 4.85 -51.32 1.98
CA GLY A 3 5.65 -52.18 1.12
C GLY A 3 6.92 -51.38 0.80
N ARG A 4 8.08 -51.86 1.28
CA ARG A 4 9.42 -51.34 0.97
C ARG A 4 9.57 -51.09 -0.53
N ARG A 5 10.23 -49.98 -0.93
CA ARG A 5 11.32 -50.01 -1.92
C ARG A 5 12.38 -48.98 -1.54
N ARG A 6 13.55 -49.50 -1.15
CA ARG A 6 14.83 -48.81 -1.31
C ARG A 6 14.99 -48.59 -2.81
N GLY A 7 14.86 -47.35 -3.28
CA GLY A 7 15.41 -46.93 -4.55
C GLY A 7 16.85 -46.55 -4.30
N VAL A 8 17.77 -47.41 -4.72
CA VAL A 8 19.18 -47.06 -4.91
C VAL A 8 19.27 -46.44 -6.30
N ASP A 9 19.45 -45.12 -6.38
CA ASP A 9 19.86 -44.46 -7.62
C ASP A 9 21.34 -44.79 -7.87
N PRO A 10 21.73 -45.27 -9.07
CA PRO A 10 23.12 -45.59 -9.38
C PRO A 10 23.81 -44.37 -10.03
N VAL A 11 23.73 -43.18 -9.44
CA VAL A 11 24.61 -42.06 -9.81
C VAL A 11 24.87 -41.23 -8.56
N GLY A 12 26.15 -41.05 -8.25
CA GLY A 12 26.65 -40.58 -6.97
C GLY A 12 26.24 -39.17 -6.58
N GLY A 13 26.29 -38.94 -5.27
CA GLY A 13 26.11 -37.62 -4.67
C GLY A 13 25.65 -37.75 -3.22
N LEU A 14 26.53 -38.25 -2.35
CA LEU A 14 26.33 -38.22 -0.90
C LEU A 14 26.38 -36.75 -0.45
N HIS A 15 25.25 -36.04 -0.55
CA HIS A 15 25.02 -34.82 0.19
C HIS A 15 23.97 -35.15 1.24
N ASP A 16 24.47 -35.24 2.47
CA ASP A 16 23.73 -35.28 3.72
C ASP A 16 22.57 -34.27 3.64
N ASN A 17 21.36 -34.76 3.37
CA ASN A 17 20.16 -33.95 3.38
C ASN A 17 19.86 -33.66 4.84
N GLY A 18 20.40 -32.55 5.33
CA GLY A 18 20.28 -32.13 6.72
C GLY A 18 18.86 -32.32 7.24
N ASP A 19 18.77 -33.04 8.37
CA ASP A 19 17.54 -33.29 9.09
C ASP A 19 16.78 -31.97 9.32
N CYS A 20 15.70 -31.77 8.57
CA CYS A 20 14.80 -30.65 8.82
C CYS A 20 14.00 -30.94 10.10
N PRO A 21 13.80 -29.95 10.98
CA PRO A 21 13.06 -30.13 12.23
C PRO A 21 11.62 -30.63 11.97
N ALA A 22 11.06 -31.36 12.95
CA ALA A 22 9.73 -31.96 12.82
C ALA A 22 8.68 -30.91 12.42
N GLY A 23 7.99 -31.16 11.30
CA GLY A 23 7.07 -30.20 10.71
C GLY A 23 7.71 -29.28 9.66
N ALA A 24 8.87 -29.65 9.08
CA ALA A 24 9.45 -29.03 7.90
C ALA A 24 9.89 -30.09 6.87
N TYR A 25 9.95 -29.72 5.59
CA TYR A 25 10.45 -30.56 4.50
C TYR A 25 11.48 -29.81 3.65
N CYS A 26 12.40 -30.54 3.03
CA CYS A 26 13.42 -29.94 2.16
C CYS A 26 12.79 -29.54 0.81
N SER A 27 12.94 -28.28 0.40
CA SER A 27 12.53 -27.81 -0.93
C SER A 27 13.43 -26.69 -1.46
N LEU A 28 13.38 -26.49 -2.78
CA LEU A 28 14.08 -25.40 -3.45
C LEU A 28 13.45 -24.05 -3.05
N LEU A 29 14.26 -23.13 -2.53
CA LEU A 29 13.85 -21.80 -2.12
C LEU A 29 13.89 -20.82 -3.29
N ASP A 30 13.23 -19.65 -3.14
CA ASP A 30 13.21 -18.56 -4.13
C ASP A 30 14.62 -18.01 -4.45
N THR A 31 15.61 -18.33 -3.62
CA THR A 31 17.02 -18.00 -3.80
C THR A 31 17.78 -19.00 -4.69
N GLY A 32 17.13 -20.09 -5.13
CA GLY A 32 17.73 -21.15 -5.92
C GLY A 32 18.55 -22.18 -5.12
N VAL A 33 18.40 -22.21 -3.79
CA VAL A 33 19.12 -23.14 -2.89
C VAL A 33 18.12 -24.06 -2.17
N TYR A 34 18.50 -25.32 -1.92
CA TYR A 34 17.69 -26.25 -1.12
C TYR A 34 17.73 -25.90 0.37
N GLY A 35 16.56 -25.84 1.02
CA GLY A 35 16.44 -25.55 2.45
C GLY A 35 15.15 -26.11 3.07
N CYS A 36 15.06 -26.04 4.39
CA CYS A 36 13.91 -26.55 5.14
C CYS A 36 12.74 -25.56 5.13
N VAL A 37 11.58 -26.00 4.62
CA VAL A 37 10.33 -25.24 4.59
C VAL A 37 9.36 -25.82 5.61
N ALA A 38 8.86 -24.98 6.52
CA ALA A 38 7.91 -25.38 7.54
C ALA A 38 6.56 -25.79 6.91
N SER A 39 6.08 -26.99 7.26
CA SER A 39 4.73 -27.52 7.04
C SER A 39 3.70 -26.81 7.93
N SER A 40 3.75 -25.49 8.02
CA SER A 40 2.74 -24.70 8.73
C SER A 40 1.75 -24.15 7.71
N LYS A 41 0.49 -24.54 7.89
CA LYS A 41 -0.74 -24.12 7.20
C LYS A 41 -0.52 -23.03 6.15
N LYS A 42 -0.71 -23.42 4.88
CA LYS A 42 -0.82 -22.59 3.67
C LYS A 42 -1.20 -21.13 3.98
N GLN A 43 -0.19 -20.31 4.26
CA GLN A 43 -0.28 -18.91 3.89
C GLN A 43 -0.32 -18.98 2.37
N HIS A 44 -1.49 -18.67 1.80
CA HIS A 44 -1.59 -18.44 0.37
C HIS A 44 -0.70 -17.24 0.07
N LYS A 45 0.61 -17.46 -0.11
CA LYS A 45 1.40 -16.60 -0.98
C LYS A 45 0.69 -16.73 -2.32
N LYS A 46 -0.22 -15.80 -2.60
CA LYS A 46 -0.77 -15.62 -3.93
C LYS A 46 0.44 -15.26 -4.77
N SER A 47 1.06 -16.27 -5.38
CA SER A 47 2.08 -16.07 -6.38
C SER A 47 1.34 -15.40 -7.52
N ASN A 48 1.38 -14.06 -7.55
CA ASN A 48 0.95 -13.33 -8.73
C ASN A 48 1.74 -13.89 -9.90
N LYS A 49 1.06 -14.11 -11.03
CA LYS A 49 1.77 -14.47 -12.24
C LYS A 49 2.66 -13.28 -12.61
N LYS A 50 3.95 -13.57 -12.76
CA LYS A 50 4.93 -12.57 -13.15
C LYS A 50 4.62 -12.16 -14.59
N GLU A 51 4.11 -10.95 -14.77
CA GLU A 51 3.83 -10.41 -16.10
C GLU A 51 5.12 -9.96 -16.79
N SER A 52 5.16 -10.13 -18.12
CA SER A 52 6.29 -9.68 -18.95
C SER A 52 6.09 -8.21 -19.31
N CYS A 53 6.67 -7.31 -18.52
CA CYS A 53 6.60 -5.88 -18.77
C CYS A 53 7.48 -5.43 -19.96
N PRO A 54 7.07 -4.39 -20.70
CA PRO A 54 7.86 -3.84 -21.81
C PRO A 54 9.20 -3.27 -21.34
N SER A 55 10.15 -3.10 -22.26
CA SER A 55 11.51 -2.62 -21.98
C SER A 55 11.48 -1.27 -21.24
N GLY A 56 12.13 -1.21 -20.07
CA GLY A 56 12.17 -0.03 -19.20
C GLY A 56 11.19 -0.08 -18.02
N GLN A 57 10.29 -1.07 -17.99
CA GLN A 57 9.36 -1.31 -16.88
C GLN A 57 9.76 -2.58 -16.11
N GLN A 58 9.34 -2.64 -14.85
CA GLN A 58 9.49 -3.81 -13.98
C GLN A 58 8.13 -4.31 -13.51
N SER A 59 8.01 -5.62 -13.29
CA SER A 59 6.82 -6.21 -12.69
C SER A 59 6.82 -5.97 -11.18
N ILE A 60 5.67 -5.52 -10.67
CA ILE A 60 5.41 -5.32 -9.25
C ILE A 60 4.08 -5.95 -8.87
N GLY A 61 4.07 -6.66 -7.74
CA GLY A 61 2.85 -7.20 -7.17
C GLY A 61 1.96 -6.08 -6.62
N VAL A 62 0.69 -6.10 -7.03
CA VAL A 62 -0.33 -5.19 -6.50
C VAL A 62 -1.24 -5.99 -5.55
N ALA A 63 -1.35 -5.54 -4.31
CA ALA A 63 -2.27 -6.11 -3.34
C ALA A 63 -3.71 -5.91 -3.83
N GLY A 64 -4.47 -7.02 -3.96
CA GLY A 64 -5.81 -7.02 -4.55
C GLY A 64 -5.86 -7.52 -6.00
N TRP A 65 -4.74 -7.50 -6.73
CA TRP A 65 -4.69 -8.02 -8.09
C TRP A 65 -4.46 -9.56 -8.12
N SER A 66 -4.63 -10.14 -9.30
CA SER A 66 -4.34 -11.55 -9.57
C SER A 66 -3.09 -11.78 -10.45
N SER A 67 -2.52 -10.68 -10.95
CA SER A 67 -1.30 -10.61 -11.73
C SER A 67 -0.48 -9.40 -11.27
N ASP A 68 0.83 -9.44 -11.50
CA ASP A 68 1.68 -8.27 -11.29
C ASP A 68 1.32 -7.16 -12.29
N GLY A 69 1.46 -5.90 -11.88
CA GLY A 69 1.38 -4.76 -12.79
C GLY A 69 2.77 -4.31 -13.24
N CYS A 70 2.81 -3.46 -14.26
CA CYS A 70 4.05 -2.90 -14.78
C CYS A 70 4.24 -1.45 -14.32
N VAL A 71 5.42 -1.16 -13.77
CA VAL A 71 5.79 0.16 -13.28
C VAL A 71 7.10 0.62 -13.91
N THR A 72 7.22 1.92 -14.16
CA THR A 72 8.46 2.54 -14.65
C THR A 72 9.59 2.33 -13.64
N SER A 73 10.77 1.95 -14.11
CA SER A 73 11.92 1.78 -13.23
C SER A 73 12.48 3.13 -12.77
N GLY A 74 12.82 3.26 -11.48
CA GLY A 74 13.50 4.44 -10.94
C GLY A 74 13.10 4.78 -9.52
N ASN A 75 11.80 4.77 -9.22
CA ASN A 75 11.23 5.10 -7.90
C ASN A 75 10.05 4.17 -7.58
N VAL A 76 10.28 2.87 -7.43
CA VAL A 76 9.18 1.92 -7.24
C VAL A 76 8.72 1.87 -5.78
N CYS A 77 7.41 1.80 -5.56
CA CYS A 77 6.81 1.61 -4.24
C CYS A 77 7.14 0.23 -3.67
N VAL A 78 8.20 0.14 -2.86
CA VAL A 78 8.62 -1.12 -2.26
C VAL A 78 9.39 -0.87 -0.96
N ALA A 79 9.20 -1.75 0.02
CA ALA A 79 9.91 -1.74 1.30
C ALA A 79 9.65 -0.45 2.10
N ASN A 80 10.60 0.47 2.15
CA ASN A 80 10.48 1.74 2.87
C ASN A 80 10.42 2.95 1.93
N THR A 81 10.30 2.71 0.62
CA THR A 81 10.28 3.75 -0.40
C THR A 81 8.85 3.99 -0.85
N TYR A 82 8.34 5.20 -0.62
CA TYR A 82 7.13 5.68 -1.28
C TYR A 82 7.48 6.02 -2.73
N GLY A 83 6.78 5.41 -3.68
CA GLY A 83 7.13 5.45 -5.08
C GLY A 83 5.96 5.14 -6.01
N ASP A 84 6.28 4.94 -7.28
CA ASP A 84 5.33 4.69 -8.35
C ASP A 84 4.72 3.29 -8.25
N CYS A 85 3.47 3.21 -8.71
CA CYS A 85 2.71 1.99 -8.89
C CYS A 85 2.10 1.92 -10.30
N PRO A 86 1.71 0.72 -10.77
CA PRO A 86 0.98 0.56 -12.02
C PRO A 86 -0.32 1.37 -12.03
N THR A 87 -0.79 1.76 -13.21
CA THR A 87 -2.07 2.47 -13.36
C THR A 87 -3.22 1.71 -12.70
N GLY A 88 -4.00 2.38 -11.85
CA GLY A 88 -5.10 1.76 -11.08
C GLY A 88 -4.68 1.17 -9.74
N ALA A 89 -3.41 1.35 -9.36
CA ALA A 89 -2.88 1.04 -8.04
C ALA A 89 -2.16 2.26 -7.46
N HIS A 90 -1.98 2.27 -6.13
CA HIS A 90 -1.23 3.31 -5.44
C HIS A 90 -0.31 2.76 -4.36
N CYS A 91 0.65 3.59 -3.95
CA CYS A 91 1.61 3.23 -2.92
C CYS A 91 1.00 3.45 -1.54
N GLU A 92 0.85 2.38 -0.76
CA GLU A 92 0.37 2.46 0.62
C GLU A 92 1.24 1.59 1.51
N TRP A 93 1.23 1.88 2.81
CA TRP A 93 1.79 0.98 3.81
C TRP A 93 0.89 -0.25 3.94
N LEU A 94 1.38 -1.41 3.54
CA LEU A 94 0.60 -2.65 3.57
C LEU A 94 0.64 -3.30 4.96
N ASP A 95 -0.32 -4.18 5.25
CA ASP A 95 -0.37 -5.00 6.48
C ASP A 95 0.87 -5.90 6.66
N THR A 96 1.67 -6.07 5.61
CA THR A 96 2.97 -6.74 5.65
C THR A 96 4.05 -5.93 6.36
N GLY A 97 3.77 -4.67 6.73
CA GLY A 97 4.69 -3.79 7.45
C GLY A 97 5.71 -3.09 6.55
N VAL A 98 5.41 -2.96 5.25
CA VAL A 98 6.23 -2.27 4.25
C VAL A 98 5.33 -1.55 3.24
N PHE A 99 5.85 -0.51 2.59
CA PHE A 99 5.23 0.10 1.41
C PHE A 99 5.12 -0.93 0.27
N GLY A 100 3.97 -0.92 -0.39
CA GLY A 100 3.72 -1.68 -1.61
C GLY A 100 2.48 -1.17 -2.34
N CYS A 101 2.33 -1.59 -3.59
CA CYS A 101 1.20 -1.18 -4.41
C CYS A 101 -0.08 -1.88 -3.98
N LYS A 102 -1.17 -1.13 -3.84
CA LYS A 102 -2.51 -1.62 -3.53
C LYS A 102 -3.50 -1.22 -4.62
N ASP A 103 -4.45 -2.10 -4.88
CA ASP A 103 -5.55 -1.86 -5.81
C ASP A 103 -6.38 -0.65 -5.41
N GLY A 104 -6.86 0.08 -6.41
CA GLY A 104 -7.46 1.39 -6.28
C GLY A 104 -6.49 2.47 -6.74
N ALA A 105 -7.00 3.48 -7.45
CA ALA A 105 -6.30 4.76 -7.50
C ALA A 105 -6.11 5.25 -6.06
N GLU A 106 -5.09 6.07 -5.77
CA GLU A 106 -5.18 6.83 -4.54
C GLU A 106 -6.55 7.51 -4.54
N GLU A 107 -7.27 7.44 -3.42
CA GLU A 107 -8.31 8.43 -3.12
C GLU A 107 -7.63 9.79 -2.81
N SER A 108 -6.66 10.13 -3.64
CA SER A 108 -6.29 11.47 -4.00
C SER A 108 -7.01 11.65 -5.32
N THR A 109 -8.26 12.13 -5.27
CA THR A 109 -8.56 13.17 -6.27
C THR A 109 -7.34 14.07 -6.22
N PRO A 110 -6.60 14.31 -7.33
CA PRO A 110 -5.57 15.31 -7.31
C PRO A 110 -6.29 16.56 -6.83
N TRP A 111 -6.12 16.88 -5.55
CA TRP A 111 -6.58 18.13 -5.02
C TRP A 111 -5.68 19.08 -5.77
N GLU A 112 -6.18 19.61 -6.89
CA GLU A 112 -5.65 20.83 -7.45
C GLU A 112 -5.77 21.78 -6.28
N GLY A 113 -4.66 21.92 -5.54
CA GLY A 113 -4.62 22.77 -4.37
C GLY A 113 -5.15 24.14 -4.74
N CYS A 114 -5.49 24.92 -3.73
CA CYS A 114 -6.11 26.22 -3.94
C CYS A 114 -5.36 27.06 -4.97
N THR A 115 -6.10 27.82 -5.78
CA THR A 115 -5.50 28.70 -6.77
C THR A 115 -4.57 29.72 -6.09
N SER A 116 -3.68 30.38 -6.83
CA SER A 116 -2.72 31.34 -6.25
C SER A 116 -3.38 32.53 -5.52
N THR A 117 -4.68 32.73 -5.70
CA THR A 117 -5.48 33.77 -5.05
C THR A 117 -6.26 33.27 -3.85
N GLU A 118 -6.32 31.95 -3.63
CA GLU A 118 -7.04 31.33 -2.52
C GLU A 118 -6.09 30.87 -1.42
N GLN A 119 -6.62 30.82 -0.19
CA GLN A 119 -5.96 30.27 0.97
C GLN A 119 -6.47 28.86 1.26
N THR A 120 -5.61 28.01 1.80
CA THR A 120 -5.95 26.66 2.27
C THR A 120 -6.37 26.73 3.74
N ILE A 121 -7.50 26.10 4.09
CA ILE A 121 -8.00 26.04 5.47
C ILE A 121 -8.50 24.64 5.82
N GLY A 122 -8.07 24.09 6.95
CA GLY A 122 -8.60 22.83 7.46
C GLY A 122 -10.08 22.94 7.85
N VAL A 123 -10.89 21.99 7.39
CA VAL A 123 -12.31 21.89 7.72
C VAL A 123 -12.57 20.66 8.56
N VAL A 124 -13.16 20.84 9.74
CA VAL A 124 -13.49 19.73 10.64
C VAL A 124 -14.52 18.82 9.95
N GLY A 125 -14.11 17.58 9.68
CA GLY A 125 -14.96 16.59 9.00
C GLY A 125 -14.70 16.40 7.52
N TRP A 126 -13.74 17.13 6.96
CA TRP A 126 -13.12 16.76 5.69
C TRP A 126 -11.80 16.01 5.96
N ASP A 127 -11.41 15.18 5.00
CA ASP A 127 -10.10 14.51 4.91
C ASP A 127 -9.10 15.32 4.07
N HIS A 128 -9.54 16.47 3.57
CA HIS A 128 -8.80 17.45 2.80
C HIS A 128 -9.02 18.85 3.38
N ASP A 129 -8.08 19.75 3.14
CA ASP A 129 -8.26 21.18 3.42
C ASP A 129 -9.24 21.78 2.41
N GLY A 130 -9.91 22.88 2.73
CA GLY A 130 -10.75 23.64 1.81
C GLY A 130 -10.03 24.85 1.22
N CYS A 131 -10.53 25.34 0.08
CA CYS A 131 -10.07 26.59 -0.53
C CYS A 131 -11.01 27.75 -0.22
N ILE A 132 -10.42 28.90 0.11
CA ILE A 132 -11.16 30.11 0.44
C ILE A 132 -10.48 31.35 -0.17
N ASP A 133 -11.26 32.14 -0.90
CA ASP A 133 -10.89 33.47 -1.39
C ASP A 133 -11.60 34.52 -0.52
N SER A 134 -11.12 34.70 0.71
CA SER A 134 -11.64 35.74 1.62
C SER A 134 -10.57 36.15 2.61
N ASP A 135 -10.49 37.46 2.87
CA ASP A 135 -9.63 38.03 3.91
C ASP A 135 -10.26 37.93 5.32
N ASN A 136 -11.52 37.51 5.41
CA ASN A 136 -12.27 37.39 6.66
C ASN A 136 -12.55 35.91 6.99
N VAL A 137 -11.51 35.10 7.15
CA VAL A 137 -11.64 33.65 7.37
C VAL A 137 -12.15 33.33 8.78
N CYS A 138 -13.03 32.33 8.91
CA CYS A 138 -13.47 31.81 10.20
C CYS A 138 -12.35 31.02 10.89
N VAL A 139 -11.46 31.73 11.58
CA VAL A 139 -10.35 31.14 12.35
C VAL A 139 -10.09 31.93 13.63
N ALA A 140 -9.58 31.25 14.65
CA ALA A 140 -9.19 31.84 15.93
C ALA A 140 -10.37 32.50 16.67
N GLN A 141 -10.52 33.82 16.59
CA GLN A 141 -11.55 34.59 17.30
C GLN A 141 -12.60 35.19 16.35
N VAL A 142 -12.52 34.87 15.05
CA VAL A 142 -13.42 35.41 14.03
C VAL A 142 -14.67 34.54 13.93
N SER A 143 -15.76 34.98 14.54
CA SER A 143 -17.02 34.22 14.61
C SER A 143 -17.96 34.41 13.41
N ASN A 144 -17.72 35.46 12.62
CA ASN A 144 -18.48 35.83 11.43
C ASN A 144 -17.62 35.69 10.16
N GLY A 145 -16.62 34.82 10.22
CA GLY A 145 -15.72 34.58 9.11
C GLY A 145 -16.33 33.64 8.08
N ASP A 146 -15.79 33.71 6.87
CA ASP A 146 -16.18 32.88 5.74
C ASP A 146 -15.55 31.48 5.87
N CYS A 147 -16.23 30.51 5.27
CA CYS A 147 -15.76 29.14 5.14
C CYS A 147 -15.90 28.66 3.69
N PRO A 148 -15.09 27.67 3.27
CA PRO A 148 -15.24 27.03 1.97
C PRO A 148 -16.66 26.51 1.74
N ALA A 149 -17.05 26.42 0.46
CA ALA A 149 -18.36 25.89 0.09
C ALA A 149 -18.58 24.49 0.69
N GLY A 150 -19.73 24.28 1.34
CA GLY A 150 -20.02 23.04 2.05
C GLY A 150 -19.56 22.99 3.51
N ALA A 151 -18.96 24.07 4.03
CA ALA A 151 -18.63 24.23 5.44
C ALA A 151 -19.33 25.47 6.06
N TYR A 152 -19.35 25.56 7.39
CA TYR A 152 -19.87 26.71 8.12
C TYR A 152 -18.99 27.05 9.32
N CYS A 153 -19.01 28.32 9.72
CA CYS A 153 -18.25 28.82 10.85
C CYS A 153 -18.87 28.38 12.18
N SER A 154 -18.09 27.76 13.06
CA SER A 154 -18.53 27.34 14.39
C SER A 154 -17.41 27.44 15.43
N LEU A 155 -17.78 27.53 16.70
CA LEU A 155 -16.84 27.41 17.81
C LEU A 155 -16.45 25.93 17.97
N LEU A 156 -15.17 25.63 17.84
CA LEU A 156 -14.62 24.30 18.04
C LEU A 156 -14.42 24.00 19.52
N ASP A 157 -14.33 22.73 19.88
CA ASP A 157 -14.09 22.27 21.26
C ASP A 157 -12.76 22.77 21.84
N THR A 158 -11.83 23.19 20.97
CA THR A 158 -10.57 23.83 21.33
C THR A 158 -10.74 25.26 21.84
N GLY A 159 -11.95 25.84 21.77
CA GLY A 159 -12.25 27.19 22.22
C GLY A 159 -11.92 28.29 21.19
N VAL A 160 -11.69 27.91 19.93
CA VAL A 160 -11.48 28.83 18.80
C VAL A 160 -12.51 28.59 17.71
N TYR A 161 -12.82 29.61 16.92
CA TYR A 161 -13.65 29.47 15.73
C TYR A 161 -12.90 28.76 14.61
N GLY A 162 -13.63 27.94 13.86
CA GLY A 162 -13.13 27.19 12.72
C GLY A 162 -14.26 26.70 11.81
N CYS A 163 -13.89 26.28 10.60
CA CYS A 163 -14.83 25.75 9.62
C CYS A 163 -15.16 24.30 9.91
N VAL A 164 -16.46 23.98 9.90
CA VAL A 164 -17.01 22.63 10.12
C VAL A 164 -17.79 22.20 8.90
N ALA A 165 -17.60 20.96 8.46
CA ALA A 165 -18.35 20.39 7.35
C ALA A 165 -19.86 20.47 7.62
N SER A 166 -20.64 20.92 6.66
CA SER A 166 -22.10 21.03 6.79
C SER A 166 -22.79 19.68 6.98
N SER A 167 -22.13 18.58 6.58
CA SER A 167 -22.57 17.21 6.86
C SER A 167 -22.50 16.81 8.34
N LYS A 168 -21.81 17.60 9.18
CA LYS A 168 -21.74 17.43 10.64
C LYS A 168 -22.78 18.24 11.41
N LYS A 169 -23.71 18.94 10.73
CA LYS A 169 -24.85 19.61 11.38
C LYS A 169 -25.87 18.61 11.91
#